data_AF-A0A3M1DB26-F1
#
_entry.id   AF-A0A3M1DB26-F1
#
_cell.length_a   1.000
_cell.length_b   1.000
_cell.length_c   1.000
_cell.angle_alpha   90.00
_cell.angle_beta   90.00
_cell.angle_gamma   90.00
#
_symmetry.space_group_name_H-M   'P 1'
#
loop_
_entity.id
_entity.type
_entity.pdbx_description
1 polymer ?
#
loop_
_entity_poly.entity_id
_entity_poly.type
_entity_poly.pdbx_seq_one_letter_code
_entity_poly.pdbx_strand_id
1 'polypeptide(L)'
;MRRPIWGPLRHGCGRGMSRKRGRSFSACKLIYRARQELLQQRSNRLTPWLPVRSRILTAISNATNRDGCRMMVIPSAPLAPRTTLRVGGSAAWWVEAHTLEDILAAHRFARSFDEKLVVMGEGANVLVPDNGFAGVVLRLQMRTIVLDEAEGYVIAEGGAHWDDVVEASARAGWWGLERLAGIPGTAGAAVVQNIGAYGAESSDRLAWADIIHPATGATRRVAPAELTFSYRTSALKEGALRGWVVYRAAWRLSRRPTAPSRPYAAVEDRMWRTSSPVQAAQFIRKVRSDKLPDLARWGTAGSFFQNPALPKEKAQELLRQFPDLPFTPLEDGRARIALAWLLDKALNLRGYRLGGARLYEKQPLVIAVEPYATRAGEVRLLAREVAVRVRAQFGFLVEPEVEVLLPSGFARCVWC
;
A
#
# COMPACT_ATOMS: atom_id res chain seq x y z
N MET A 1 77.35 10.01 5.44
CA MET A 1 78.52 10.68 4.86
C MET A 1 78.32 10.84 3.36
N ARG A 2 78.42 12.09 2.89
CA ARG A 2 78.77 12.62 1.55
C ARG A 2 78.05 12.12 0.26
N ARG A 3 77.11 12.98 -0.19
CA ARG A 3 76.81 13.42 -1.58
C ARG A 3 78.07 14.05 -2.25
N PRO A 4 78.17 14.35 -3.59
CA PRO A 4 77.14 15.07 -4.40
C PRO A 4 77.00 14.89 -5.96
N ILE A 5 75.79 15.23 -6.46
CA ILE A 5 75.36 16.19 -7.55
C ILE A 5 75.85 15.90 -9.01
N TRP A 6 75.01 15.81 -10.07
CA TRP A 6 74.22 16.87 -10.77
C TRP A 6 73.04 16.33 -11.63
N GLY A 7 71.93 17.08 -11.66
CA GLY A 7 70.89 17.08 -12.74
C GLY A 7 71.16 18.19 -13.78
N PRO A 8 70.31 18.44 -14.82
CA PRO A 8 68.99 19.11 -14.69
C PRO A 8 67.88 18.59 -15.66
N LEU A 9 66.58 18.54 -15.26
CA LEU A 9 65.44 19.48 -15.52
C LEU A 9 65.05 19.80 -16.98
N ARG A 10 63.78 19.51 -17.39
CA ARG A 10 62.66 20.50 -17.52
C ARG A 10 61.33 19.91 -18.07
N HIS A 11 60.25 20.23 -17.34
CA HIS A 11 58.83 20.54 -17.65
C HIS A 11 58.08 20.00 -18.92
N GLY A 12 56.97 19.30 -18.71
CA GLY A 12 55.65 19.88 -18.34
C GLY A 12 54.74 20.46 -19.46
N CYS A 13 53.61 19.76 -19.68
CA CYS A 13 52.25 20.27 -20.00
C CYS A 13 51.91 20.75 -21.44
N GLY A 14 50.90 20.14 -22.07
CA GLY A 14 50.17 20.78 -23.19
C GLY A 14 49.28 19.90 -24.10
N ARG A 15 47.95 20.02 -23.91
CA ARG A 15 46.85 19.92 -24.89
C ARG A 15 46.45 18.56 -25.48
N GLY A 16 45.17 18.21 -25.24
CA GLY A 16 44.44 17.15 -25.94
C GLY A 16 42.94 17.23 -25.66
N MET A 17 42.28 18.23 -26.25
CA MET A 17 40.84 18.45 -26.17
C MET A 17 40.11 17.40 -27.03
N SER A 18 39.22 16.58 -26.46
CA SER A 18 38.24 15.81 -27.24
C SER A 18 37.06 15.38 -26.35
N ARG A 19 35.98 16.16 -26.41
CA ARG A 19 34.64 15.76 -25.98
C ARG A 19 34.24 14.48 -26.71
N LYS A 20 33.98 13.39 -26.00
CA LYS A 20 33.14 12.28 -26.49
C LYS A 20 31.93 12.12 -25.58
N ARG A 21 30.82 12.70 -26.03
CA ARG A 21 29.46 12.32 -25.64
C ARG A 21 29.16 10.93 -26.24
N GLY A 22 28.49 10.08 -25.48
CA GLY A 22 27.87 8.85 -25.96
C GLY A 22 28.04 7.72 -24.94
N ARG A 23 27.01 6.97 -24.55
CA ARG A 23 25.60 6.92 -24.95
C ARG A 23 24.82 6.40 -23.73
N SER A 24 23.74 7.07 -23.38
CA SER A 24 22.71 6.54 -22.49
C SER A 24 22.06 5.33 -23.18
N PHE A 25 22.28 4.15 -22.63
CA PHE A 25 21.70 2.89 -23.09
C PHE A 25 20.96 2.23 -21.92
N SER A 26 19.64 2.44 -21.80
CA SER A 26 18.70 1.39 -21.38
C SER A 26 17.22 1.74 -21.55
N ALA A 27 16.83 3.02 -21.70
CA ALA A 27 15.42 3.41 -21.89
C ALA A 27 14.80 2.95 -23.23
N CYS A 28 15.60 2.86 -24.31
CA CYS A 28 15.11 2.46 -25.64
C CYS A 28 14.65 1.00 -25.73
N LYS A 29 15.13 0.09 -24.86
CA LYS A 29 14.76 -1.34 -24.96
C LYS A 29 13.35 -1.63 -24.44
N LEU A 30 12.81 -0.80 -23.54
CA LEU A 30 11.46 -0.99 -23.00
C LEU A 30 10.38 -0.35 -23.90
N ILE A 31 10.67 0.82 -24.47
CA ILE A 31 9.85 1.44 -25.53
C ILE A 31 9.69 0.49 -26.74
N TYR A 32 10.69 -0.33 -27.02
CA TYR A 32 10.64 -1.33 -28.09
C TYR A 32 9.75 -2.54 -27.76
N ARG A 33 9.64 -2.98 -26.50
CA ARG A 33 8.76 -4.11 -26.13
C ARG A 33 7.28 -3.75 -26.18
N ALA A 34 6.91 -2.58 -25.66
CA ALA A 34 5.55 -2.03 -25.84
C ALA A 34 5.21 -1.84 -27.33
N ARG A 35 6.20 -1.40 -28.13
CA ARG A 35 6.08 -1.32 -29.59
C ARG A 35 5.84 -2.69 -30.24
N GLN A 36 6.54 -3.75 -29.85
CA GLN A 36 6.39 -5.08 -30.46
C GLN A 36 5.10 -5.81 -30.03
N GLU A 37 4.68 -5.70 -28.77
CA GLU A 37 3.42 -6.29 -28.30
C GLU A 37 2.19 -5.64 -28.95
N LEU A 38 2.23 -4.31 -29.17
CA LEU A 38 1.21 -3.58 -29.94
C LEU A 38 1.24 -3.88 -31.44
N LEU A 39 2.39 -4.34 -31.97
CA LEU A 39 2.53 -4.81 -33.36
C LEU A 39 2.05 -6.26 -33.52
N GLN A 40 2.20 -7.13 -32.51
CA GLN A 40 1.76 -8.53 -32.57
C GLN A 40 0.22 -8.66 -32.55
N GLN A 41 -0.49 -7.70 -31.94
CA GLN A 41 -1.96 -7.62 -31.98
C GLN A 41 -2.53 -7.23 -33.37
N ARG A 42 -1.68 -7.00 -34.39
CA ARG A 42 -2.06 -6.53 -35.74
C ARG A 42 -2.71 -7.56 -36.67
N SER A 43 -2.87 -8.83 -36.27
CA SER A 43 -3.35 -9.84 -37.22
C SER A 43 -4.87 -9.81 -37.46
N ASN A 44 -5.67 -9.11 -36.66
CA ASN A 44 -7.12 -9.13 -36.86
C ASN A 44 -7.81 -7.76 -36.68
N ARG A 45 -8.31 -7.27 -37.82
CA ARG A 45 -9.35 -6.24 -38.06
C ARG A 45 -8.91 -4.78 -38.21
N LEU A 46 -9.31 -4.24 -39.36
CA LEU A 46 -9.18 -2.87 -39.86
C LEU A 46 -10.25 -1.94 -39.24
N THR A 47 -9.85 -0.82 -38.63
CA THR A 47 -10.47 0.55 -38.57
C THR A 47 -9.85 1.39 -37.42
N PRO A 48 -10.28 2.64 -37.14
CA PRO A 48 -9.54 3.89 -37.30
C PRO A 48 -8.66 4.30 -36.08
N TRP A 49 -7.41 3.82 -35.99
CA TRP A 49 -6.54 4.02 -34.80
C TRP A 49 -5.45 5.10 -34.92
N LEU A 50 -5.29 5.78 -36.06
CA LEU A 50 -4.19 6.72 -36.30
C LEU A 50 -4.24 8.03 -35.47
N PRO A 51 -5.40 8.71 -35.30
CA PRO A 51 -5.48 9.95 -34.53
C PRO A 51 -5.25 9.74 -33.02
N VAL A 52 -5.82 8.67 -32.46
CA VAL A 52 -5.71 8.33 -31.02
C VAL A 52 -4.27 7.97 -30.65
N ARG A 53 -3.57 7.20 -31.50
CA ARG A 53 -2.15 6.86 -31.31
C ARG A 53 -1.25 8.09 -31.28
N SER A 54 -1.47 9.05 -32.18
CA SER A 54 -0.70 10.30 -32.19
C SER A 54 -0.90 11.10 -30.90
N ARG A 55 -2.15 11.24 -30.42
CA ARG A 55 -2.47 11.93 -29.17
C ARG A 55 -1.84 11.26 -27.95
N ILE A 56 -1.84 9.93 -27.88
CA ILE A 56 -1.20 9.19 -26.77
C ILE A 56 0.31 9.39 -26.78
N LEU A 57 0.95 9.25 -27.93
CA LEU A 57 2.40 9.44 -28.04
C LEU A 57 2.81 10.88 -27.74
N THR A 58 2.03 11.86 -28.21
CA THR A 58 2.24 13.28 -27.88
C THR A 58 2.01 13.56 -26.41
N ALA A 59 0.99 12.99 -25.77
CA ALA A 59 0.74 13.16 -24.33
C ALA A 59 1.86 12.56 -23.48
N ILE A 60 2.32 11.34 -23.80
CA ILE A 60 3.46 10.70 -23.15
C ILE A 60 4.71 11.53 -23.37
N SER A 61 5.00 11.93 -24.61
CA SER A 61 6.16 12.77 -24.92
C SER A 61 6.09 14.10 -24.16
N ASN A 62 4.97 14.81 -24.17
CA ASN A 62 4.83 16.09 -23.48
C ASN A 62 4.96 15.95 -21.96
N ALA A 63 4.43 14.86 -21.38
CA ALA A 63 4.56 14.59 -19.96
C ALA A 63 6.00 14.22 -19.56
N THR A 64 6.74 13.52 -20.43
CA THR A 64 8.06 12.95 -20.15
C THR A 64 9.25 13.77 -20.68
N ASN A 65 9.04 14.76 -21.54
CA ASN A 65 10.09 15.58 -22.17
C ASN A 65 10.68 16.65 -21.24
N ARG A 66 10.74 16.37 -19.94
CA ARG A 66 11.43 17.18 -18.93
C ARG A 66 12.58 16.39 -18.33
N ASP A 67 13.70 17.07 -18.10
CA ASP A 67 14.87 16.46 -17.47
C ASP A 67 14.49 15.79 -16.15
N GLY A 68 14.85 14.51 -16.00
CA GLY A 68 14.58 13.73 -14.79
C GLY A 68 13.27 12.93 -14.77
N CYS A 69 12.38 13.10 -15.75
CA CYS A 69 11.20 12.24 -15.88
C CYS A 69 11.60 10.84 -16.38
N ARG A 70 11.20 9.81 -15.63
CA ARG A 70 11.43 8.38 -15.88
C ARG A 70 10.14 7.57 -15.83
N MET A 71 8.99 8.25 -15.81
CA MET A 71 7.67 7.67 -15.78
C MET A 71 7.46 6.59 -16.86
N MET A 72 6.88 5.46 -16.48
CA MET A 72 6.40 4.44 -17.42
C MET A 72 4.87 4.46 -17.50
N VAL A 73 4.31 4.30 -18.70
CA VAL A 73 2.86 4.30 -18.94
C VAL A 73 2.46 3.02 -19.66
N ILE A 74 1.46 2.31 -19.14
CA ILE A 74 0.91 1.09 -19.70
C ILE A 74 -0.59 1.30 -19.96
N PRO A 75 -1.04 1.34 -21.23
CA PRO A 75 -2.46 1.46 -21.55
C PRO A 75 -3.23 0.17 -21.23
N SER A 76 -4.52 0.30 -20.88
CA SER A 76 -5.45 -0.82 -20.71
C SER A 76 -4.90 -1.94 -19.79
N ALA A 77 -4.19 -1.55 -18.73
CA ALA A 77 -3.43 -2.47 -17.89
C ALA A 77 -4.35 -3.26 -16.95
N PRO A 78 -4.33 -4.60 -16.96
CA PRO A 78 -5.10 -5.41 -16.01
C PRO A 78 -4.71 -5.10 -14.56
N LEU A 79 -5.69 -4.78 -13.71
CA LEU A 79 -5.41 -4.47 -12.30
C LEU A 79 -5.42 -5.69 -11.39
N ALA A 80 -6.15 -6.76 -11.73
CA ALA A 80 -6.14 -8.01 -10.96
C ALA A 80 -4.71 -8.45 -10.56
N PRO A 81 -3.73 -8.63 -11.47
CA PRO A 81 -2.37 -9.06 -11.10
C PRO A 81 -1.56 -8.01 -10.29
N ARG A 82 -2.09 -6.80 -10.10
CA ARG A 82 -1.48 -5.69 -9.37
C ARG A 82 -2.14 -5.44 -8.00
N THR A 83 -3.05 -6.32 -7.59
CA THR A 83 -3.71 -6.31 -6.29
C THR A 83 -3.50 -7.65 -5.60
N THR A 84 -3.58 -7.70 -4.28
CA THR A 84 -3.53 -8.98 -3.54
C THR A 84 -4.84 -9.75 -3.65
N LEU A 85 -5.96 -9.07 -3.91
CA LEU A 85 -7.25 -9.73 -4.12
C LEU A 85 -7.32 -10.47 -5.47
N ARG A 86 -6.57 -10.02 -6.48
CA ARG A 86 -6.49 -10.65 -7.80
C ARG A 86 -7.83 -10.77 -8.53
N VAL A 87 -8.65 -9.72 -8.37
CA VAL A 87 -9.99 -9.58 -8.94
C VAL A 87 -10.12 -8.20 -9.58
N GLY A 88 -10.97 -8.10 -10.60
CA GLY A 88 -11.35 -6.85 -11.24
C GLY A 88 -10.73 -6.63 -12.61
N GLY A 89 -11.21 -5.59 -13.29
CA GLY A 89 -10.85 -5.25 -14.66
C GLY A 89 -9.55 -4.45 -14.80
N SER A 90 -9.43 -3.75 -15.92
CA SER A 90 -8.24 -2.97 -16.29
C SER A 90 -8.36 -1.49 -15.92
N ALA A 91 -7.23 -0.83 -15.67
CA ALA A 91 -7.18 0.64 -15.70
C ALA A 91 -7.06 1.13 -17.14
N ALA A 92 -7.58 2.32 -17.44
CA ALA A 92 -7.28 3.02 -18.69
C ALA A 92 -5.76 3.20 -18.83
N TRP A 93 -5.10 3.61 -17.74
CA TRP A 93 -3.64 3.74 -17.68
C TRP A 93 -3.08 3.27 -16.35
N TRP A 94 -1.99 2.52 -16.42
CA TRP A 94 -1.11 2.26 -15.31
C TRP A 94 0.16 3.07 -15.48
N VAL A 95 0.53 3.81 -14.44
CA VAL A 95 1.68 4.71 -14.47
C VAL A 95 2.62 4.37 -13.32
N GLU A 96 3.91 4.26 -13.62
CA GLU A 96 4.94 4.02 -12.62
C GLU A 96 5.83 5.25 -12.47
N ALA A 97 5.92 5.78 -11.24
CA ALA A 97 6.74 6.92 -10.90
C ALA A 97 8.02 6.50 -10.16
N HIS A 98 9.16 6.91 -10.69
CA HIS A 98 10.50 6.66 -10.13
C HIS A 98 11.13 7.91 -9.54
N THR A 99 10.53 9.08 -9.74
CA THR A 99 10.97 10.36 -9.19
C THR A 99 9.77 11.20 -8.74
N LEU A 100 10.01 12.31 -8.04
CA LEU A 100 8.96 13.28 -7.75
C LEU A 100 8.39 13.92 -9.02
N GLU A 101 9.25 14.23 -10.01
CA GLU A 101 8.79 14.79 -11.28
C GLU A 101 7.84 13.83 -12.01
N ASP A 102 8.03 12.50 -11.87
CA ASP A 102 7.10 11.52 -12.44
C ASP A 102 5.69 11.61 -11.84
N ILE A 103 5.55 11.99 -10.56
CA ILE A 103 4.24 12.19 -9.92
C ILE A 103 3.52 13.38 -10.56
N LEU A 104 4.24 14.48 -10.82
CA LEU A 104 3.70 15.65 -11.51
C LEU A 104 3.38 15.33 -12.97
N ALA A 105 4.26 14.60 -13.65
CA ALA A 105 4.08 14.15 -15.03
C ALA A 105 2.82 13.27 -15.15
N ALA A 106 2.59 12.37 -14.20
CA ALA A 106 1.39 11.53 -14.14
C ALA A 106 0.11 12.37 -14.01
N HIS A 107 0.14 13.45 -13.21
CA HIS A 107 -0.99 14.38 -13.11
C HIS A 107 -1.25 15.12 -14.43
N ARG A 108 -0.20 15.66 -15.07
CA ARG A 108 -0.33 16.33 -16.38
C ARG A 108 -0.86 15.36 -17.44
N PHE A 109 -0.39 14.12 -17.42
CA PHE A 109 -0.85 13.06 -18.30
C PHE A 109 -2.35 12.80 -18.09
N ALA A 110 -2.80 12.57 -16.85
CA ALA A 110 -4.21 12.38 -16.54
C ALA A 110 -5.08 13.56 -17.03
N ARG A 111 -4.63 14.80 -16.81
CA ARG A 111 -5.31 16.02 -17.29
C ARG A 111 -5.43 16.10 -18.81
N SER A 112 -4.46 15.58 -19.56
CA SER A 112 -4.51 15.60 -21.04
C SER A 112 -5.62 14.72 -21.64
N PHE A 113 -6.16 13.79 -20.85
CA PHE A 113 -7.30 12.93 -21.21
C PHE A 113 -8.57 13.25 -20.41
N ASP A 114 -8.55 14.29 -19.57
CA ASP A 114 -9.60 14.59 -18.59
C ASP A 114 -9.94 13.39 -17.68
N GLU A 115 -8.91 12.62 -17.33
CA GLU A 115 -9.06 11.40 -16.55
C GLU A 115 -8.69 11.61 -15.08
N LYS A 116 -9.31 10.80 -14.21
CA LYS A 116 -9.00 10.80 -12.78
C LYS A 116 -7.66 10.11 -12.51
N LEU A 117 -6.82 10.73 -11.70
CA LEU A 117 -5.61 10.13 -11.14
C LEU A 117 -5.90 9.56 -9.74
N VAL A 118 -5.52 8.31 -9.51
CA VAL A 118 -5.47 7.68 -8.18
C VAL A 118 -4.07 7.14 -7.91
N VAL A 119 -3.64 7.12 -6.65
CA VAL A 119 -2.35 6.51 -6.26
C VAL A 119 -2.61 5.19 -5.57
N MET A 120 -2.01 4.12 -6.07
CA MET A 120 -2.18 2.79 -5.52
C MET A 120 -0.84 2.22 -5.06
N GLY A 121 -0.86 1.75 -3.80
CA GLY A 121 0.13 0.83 -3.25
C GLY A 121 0.05 -0.55 -3.94
N GLU A 122 0.27 -1.64 -3.21
CA GLU A 122 0.27 -2.99 -3.80
C GLU A 122 -1.14 -3.53 -4.06
N GLY A 123 -2.15 -2.66 -4.00
CA GLY A 123 -3.54 -3.05 -4.03
C GLY A 123 -3.89 -4.04 -2.91
N ALA A 124 -3.22 -3.93 -1.76
CA ALA A 124 -3.38 -4.85 -0.61
C ALA A 124 -4.71 -4.65 0.14
N ASN A 125 -5.36 -3.50 -0.06
CA ASN A 125 -6.61 -3.11 0.58
C ASN A 125 -7.63 -2.58 -0.46
N VAL A 126 -7.60 -3.13 -1.69
CA VAL A 126 -8.40 -2.61 -2.81
C VAL A 126 -9.24 -3.71 -3.45
N LEU A 127 -10.51 -3.39 -3.71
CA LEU A 127 -11.39 -4.14 -4.60
C LEU A 127 -11.57 -3.35 -5.90
N VAL A 128 -11.09 -3.92 -7.02
CA VAL A 128 -11.27 -3.33 -8.35
C VAL A 128 -12.57 -3.87 -8.96
N PRO A 129 -13.48 -3.03 -9.46
CA PRO A 129 -14.67 -3.47 -10.17
C PRO A 129 -14.37 -4.30 -11.43
N ASP A 130 -15.31 -5.14 -11.87
CA ASP A 130 -15.14 -5.98 -13.06
C ASP A 130 -14.95 -5.17 -14.34
N ASN A 131 -15.58 -4.00 -14.45
CA ASN A 131 -15.39 -3.06 -15.55
C ASN A 131 -14.11 -2.22 -15.43
N GLY A 132 -13.30 -2.42 -14.38
CA GLY A 132 -12.03 -1.74 -14.19
C GLY A 132 -12.16 -0.29 -13.75
N PHE A 133 -11.18 0.54 -14.14
CA PHE A 133 -11.11 1.96 -13.78
C PHE A 133 -10.77 2.79 -15.01
N ALA A 134 -11.70 3.64 -15.45
CA ALA A 134 -11.51 4.55 -16.58
C ALA A 134 -10.68 5.79 -16.19
N GLY A 135 -9.47 5.57 -15.68
CA GLY A 135 -8.55 6.61 -15.27
C GLY A 135 -7.10 6.13 -15.15
N VAL A 136 -6.28 6.99 -14.57
CA VAL A 136 -4.85 6.76 -14.35
C VAL A 136 -4.61 6.20 -12.93
N VAL A 137 -4.02 5.01 -12.85
CA VAL A 137 -3.52 4.44 -11.59
C VAL A 137 -2.01 4.65 -11.51
N LEU A 138 -1.57 5.46 -10.55
CA LEU A 138 -0.17 5.78 -10.29
C LEU A 138 0.41 4.87 -9.20
N ARG A 139 1.54 4.25 -9.48
CA ARG A 139 2.33 3.42 -8.58
C ARG A 139 3.69 4.08 -8.34
N LEU A 140 4.06 4.26 -7.07
CA LEU A 140 5.41 4.70 -6.73
C LEU A 140 6.39 3.51 -6.78
N GLN A 141 7.52 3.72 -7.44
CA GLN A 141 8.63 2.77 -7.57
C GLN A 141 9.93 3.26 -6.89
N MET A 142 9.87 4.41 -6.22
CA MET A 142 10.89 4.87 -5.27
C MET A 142 10.84 3.99 -4.02
N ARG A 143 11.91 3.26 -3.73
CA ARG A 143 11.95 2.14 -2.76
C ARG A 143 13.13 2.19 -1.80
N THR A 144 13.90 3.26 -1.81
CA THR A 144 15.09 3.42 -0.99
C THR A 144 14.70 3.36 0.49
N ILE A 145 15.45 2.59 1.26
CA ILE A 145 15.36 2.51 2.72
C ILE A 145 16.72 2.92 3.28
N VAL A 146 16.73 3.89 4.18
CA VAL A 146 17.92 4.43 4.83
C VAL A 146 17.76 4.29 6.34
N LEU A 147 18.80 3.79 6.99
CA LEU A 147 18.91 3.76 8.45
C LEU A 147 19.74 4.97 8.88
N ASP A 148 19.09 5.95 9.48
CA ASP A 148 19.75 7.11 10.09
C ASP A 148 20.05 6.77 11.56
N GLU A 149 21.27 6.31 11.81
CA GLU A 149 21.68 5.89 13.16
C GLU A 149 21.76 7.05 14.15
N ALA A 150 22.05 8.27 13.68
CA ALA A 150 22.21 9.44 14.52
C ALA A 150 20.89 9.85 15.16
N GLU A 151 19.81 9.84 14.37
CA GLU A 151 18.47 10.20 14.84
C GLU A 151 17.64 9.00 15.34
N GLY A 152 18.08 7.79 14.98
CA GLY A 152 17.34 6.55 15.23
C GLY A 152 16.12 6.39 14.30
N TYR A 153 16.23 6.85 13.05
CA TYR A 153 15.16 6.76 12.06
C TYR A 153 15.39 5.68 11.03
N VAL A 154 14.38 4.85 10.78
CA VAL A 154 14.26 4.15 9.49
C VAL A 154 13.45 5.04 8.56
N ILE A 155 14.09 5.50 7.48
CA ILE A 155 13.51 6.37 6.47
C ILE A 155 13.25 5.52 5.23
N ALA A 156 12.01 5.51 4.74
CA ALA A 156 11.64 4.76 3.55
C ALA A 156 10.91 5.64 2.52
N GLU A 157 11.24 5.45 1.25
CA GLU A 157 10.47 6.02 0.15
C GLU A 157 9.08 5.37 0.06
N GLY A 158 8.08 6.12 -0.40
CA GLY A 158 6.67 5.75 -0.32
C GLY A 158 6.29 4.48 -1.10
N GLY A 159 7.10 4.08 -2.08
CA GLY A 159 6.94 2.85 -2.84
C GLY A 159 7.67 1.63 -2.26
N ALA A 160 8.50 1.80 -1.22
CA ALA A 160 9.19 0.70 -0.55
C ALA A 160 8.18 -0.32 0.00
N HIS A 161 8.46 -1.61 -0.18
CA HIS A 161 7.65 -2.68 0.42
C HIS A 161 7.69 -2.54 1.94
N TRP A 162 6.52 -2.58 2.59
CA TRP A 162 6.44 -2.36 4.02
C TRP A 162 7.23 -3.41 4.82
N ASP A 163 7.12 -4.69 4.44
CA ASP A 163 7.83 -5.74 5.17
C ASP A 163 9.36 -5.66 5.01
N ASP A 164 9.86 -5.05 3.92
CA ASP A 164 11.29 -4.76 3.75
C ASP A 164 11.75 -3.66 4.72
N VAL A 165 10.90 -2.66 5.03
CA VAL A 165 11.18 -1.63 6.05
C VAL A 165 11.28 -2.26 7.43
N VAL A 166 10.35 -3.16 7.76
CA VAL A 166 10.38 -3.90 9.03
C VAL A 166 11.64 -4.76 9.11
N GLU A 167 11.95 -5.53 8.06
CA GLU A 167 13.14 -6.39 8.00
C GLU A 167 14.44 -5.60 8.12
N ALA A 168 14.59 -4.49 7.39
CA ALA A 168 15.78 -3.64 7.45
C ALA A 168 16.01 -3.10 8.86
N SER A 169 14.97 -2.58 9.52
CA SER A 169 15.05 -2.09 10.90
C SER A 169 15.38 -3.18 11.91
N ALA A 170 14.72 -4.35 11.80
CA ALA A 170 14.96 -5.47 12.69
C ALA A 170 16.39 -6.01 12.57
N ARG A 171 16.93 -6.12 11.35
CA ARG A 171 18.32 -6.54 11.12
C ARG A 171 19.35 -5.58 11.70
N ALA A 172 19.01 -4.29 11.80
CA ALA A 172 19.83 -3.29 12.48
C ALA A 172 19.71 -3.35 14.02
N GLY A 173 18.92 -4.27 14.56
CA GLY A 173 18.66 -4.41 15.99
C GLY A 173 17.71 -3.34 16.52
N TRP A 174 16.88 -2.73 15.67
CA TRP A 174 15.97 -1.66 16.06
C TRP A 174 14.55 -2.22 16.31
N TRP A 175 13.97 -1.81 17.44
CA TRP A 175 12.66 -2.19 17.93
C TRP A 175 11.63 -1.09 17.66
N GLY A 176 10.39 -1.49 17.40
CA GLY A 176 9.22 -0.64 17.27
C GLY A 176 8.31 -1.00 16.10
N LEU A 177 8.78 -1.78 15.11
CA LEU A 177 8.00 -2.16 13.93
C LEU A 177 7.72 -3.67 13.82
N GLU A 178 8.31 -4.50 14.67
CA GLU A 178 8.22 -5.96 14.61
C GLU A 178 6.78 -6.50 14.66
N ARG A 179 5.87 -5.80 15.37
CA ARG A 179 4.43 -6.14 15.44
C ARG A 179 3.69 -5.90 14.13
N LEU A 180 4.26 -5.12 13.23
CA LEU A 180 3.72 -4.79 11.91
C LEU A 180 4.36 -5.65 10.81
N ALA A 181 5.20 -6.63 11.16
CA ALA A 181 5.83 -7.55 10.21
C ALA A 181 4.78 -8.34 9.41
N GLY A 182 5.06 -8.57 8.13
CA GLY A 182 4.24 -9.34 7.20
C GLY A 182 2.93 -8.67 6.78
N ILE A 183 2.75 -7.36 7.03
CA ILE A 183 1.64 -6.58 6.47
C ILE A 183 1.98 -6.28 4.99
N PRO A 184 1.15 -6.70 4.01
CA PRO A 184 1.37 -6.36 2.60
C PRO A 184 1.13 -4.87 2.34
N GLY A 185 1.74 -4.33 1.29
CA GLY A 185 1.63 -2.91 0.94
C GLY A 185 2.93 -2.13 1.04
N THR A 186 2.85 -0.83 0.80
CA THR A 186 4.01 0.05 0.73
C THR A 186 4.12 0.97 1.95
N ALA A 187 5.31 1.50 2.19
CA ALA A 187 5.59 2.49 3.24
C ALA A 187 4.64 3.71 3.17
N GLY A 188 4.33 4.22 1.98
CA GLY A 188 3.37 5.31 1.84
C GLY A 188 1.94 4.90 2.21
N ALA A 189 1.52 3.69 1.87
CA ALA A 189 0.19 3.17 2.23
C ALA A 189 0.08 2.86 3.73
N ALA A 190 1.19 2.45 4.36
CA ALA A 190 1.29 2.24 5.81
C ALA A 190 0.92 3.51 6.59
N VAL A 191 1.38 4.68 6.10
CA VAL A 191 1.01 5.99 6.64
C VAL A 191 -0.46 6.32 6.32
N VAL A 192 -0.90 6.22 5.06
CA VAL A 192 -2.27 6.60 4.67
C VAL A 192 -3.34 5.90 5.49
N GLN A 193 -3.22 4.58 5.68
CA GLN A 193 -4.21 3.77 6.38
C GLN A 193 -3.99 3.72 7.90
N ASN A 194 -2.86 4.22 8.41
CA ASN A 194 -2.39 3.91 9.75
C ASN A 194 -2.46 2.40 10.04
N ILE A 195 -1.67 1.63 9.29
CA ILE A 195 -1.69 0.17 9.41
C ILE A 195 -1.40 -0.24 10.85
N GLY A 196 -2.06 -1.30 11.31
CA GLY A 196 -1.88 -1.75 12.69
C GLY A 196 -2.18 -3.22 12.86
N ALA A 197 -1.38 -3.88 13.68
CA ALA A 197 -1.53 -5.28 14.04
C ALA A 197 -0.95 -5.51 15.43
N TYR A 198 -1.54 -6.49 16.14
CA TYR A 198 -1.02 -6.99 17.41
C TYR A 198 -0.72 -5.90 18.45
N GLY A 199 -1.58 -4.88 18.53
CA GLY A 199 -1.45 -3.82 19.53
C GLY A 199 -0.52 -2.65 19.15
N ALA A 200 0.07 -2.68 17.95
CA ALA A 200 0.84 -1.57 17.40
C ALA A 200 0.16 -0.97 16.16
N GLU A 201 0.41 0.32 15.92
CA GLU A 201 0.03 1.07 14.74
C GLU A 201 1.25 1.81 14.15
N SER A 202 1.23 2.09 12.84
CA SER A 202 2.30 2.83 12.17
C SER A 202 2.54 4.20 12.83
N SER A 203 1.47 4.84 13.29
CA SER A 203 1.49 6.10 14.03
C SER A 203 2.29 6.07 15.33
N ASP A 204 2.45 4.90 15.96
CA ASP A 204 3.14 4.78 17.26
C ASP A 204 4.63 5.11 17.16
N ARG A 205 5.21 4.95 15.97
CA ARG A 205 6.62 5.19 15.68
C ARG A 205 6.85 6.23 14.60
N LEU A 206 5.82 6.69 13.90
CA LEU A 206 6.00 7.67 12.84
C LEU A 206 6.59 8.96 13.43
N ALA A 207 7.71 9.42 12.88
CA ALA A 207 8.32 10.70 13.23
C ALA A 207 7.82 11.81 12.31
N TRP A 208 7.73 11.53 11.00
CA TRP A 208 7.21 12.46 9.99
C TRP A 208 6.90 11.72 8.68
N ALA A 209 6.10 12.36 7.83
CA ALA A 209 5.90 11.97 6.43
C ALA A 209 6.14 13.17 5.51
N ASP A 210 6.92 12.97 4.45
CA ASP A 210 7.04 13.94 3.37
C ASP A 210 5.98 13.64 2.30
N ILE A 211 5.17 14.65 1.99
CA ILE A 211 4.04 14.54 1.07
C ILE A 211 4.15 15.53 -0.08
N ILE A 212 3.59 15.16 -1.23
CA ILE A 212 3.54 16.00 -2.44
C ILE A 212 2.11 16.07 -2.99
N HIS A 213 1.68 17.25 -3.41
CA HIS A 213 0.41 17.43 -4.11
C HIS A 213 0.62 17.26 -5.63
N PRO A 214 0.03 16.23 -6.27
CA PRO A 214 0.35 15.89 -7.67
C PRO A 214 0.10 17.01 -8.68
N ALA A 215 -0.89 17.88 -8.42
CA ALA A 215 -1.25 18.94 -9.36
C ALA A 215 -0.34 20.17 -9.30
N THR A 216 0.14 20.51 -8.11
CA THR A 216 0.89 21.75 -7.88
C THR A 216 2.38 21.51 -7.69
N GLY A 217 2.78 20.28 -7.40
CA GLY A 217 4.16 19.95 -7.02
C GLY A 217 4.54 20.44 -5.62
N ALA A 218 3.59 21.03 -4.87
CA ALA A 218 3.86 21.50 -3.53
C ALA A 218 4.26 20.33 -2.63
N THR A 219 5.41 20.46 -1.96
CA THR A 219 5.92 19.47 -1.01
C THR A 219 5.87 20.02 0.41
N ARG A 220 5.54 19.17 1.38
CA ARG A 220 5.69 19.50 2.80
C ARG A 220 6.00 18.27 3.63
N ARG A 221 6.73 18.47 4.72
CA ARG A 221 6.88 17.50 5.80
C ARG A 221 5.72 17.69 6.77
N VAL A 222 5.04 16.61 7.14
CA VAL A 222 3.96 16.61 8.12
C VAL A 222 4.33 15.78 9.34
N ALA A 223 4.03 16.33 10.51
CA ALA A 223 4.15 15.60 11.77
C ALA A 223 2.94 14.66 11.98
N PRO A 224 3.05 13.60 12.80
CA PRO A 224 1.94 12.70 13.11
C PRO A 224 0.69 13.41 13.64
N ALA A 225 0.88 14.49 14.41
CA ALA A 225 -0.23 15.29 14.94
C ALA A 225 -1.10 15.93 13.84
N GLU A 226 -0.49 16.36 12.72
CA GLU A 226 -1.21 16.92 11.57
C GLU A 226 -1.94 15.87 10.74
N LEU A 227 -1.53 14.59 10.85
CA LEU A 227 -2.15 13.49 10.12
C LEU A 227 -3.44 12.99 10.80
N THR A 228 -3.76 13.49 12.00
CA THR A 228 -4.99 13.20 12.75
C THR A 228 -5.34 11.71 12.71
N PHE A 229 -4.38 10.87 13.09
CA PHE A 229 -4.53 9.42 13.01
C PHE A 229 -5.67 8.92 13.89
N SER A 230 -6.40 7.94 13.35
CA SER A 230 -7.30 7.11 14.14
C SER A 230 -7.32 5.70 13.57
N TYR A 231 -8.21 4.84 14.07
CA TYR A 231 -8.27 3.46 13.64
C TYR A 231 -8.54 3.35 12.14
N ARG A 232 -7.57 2.84 11.38
CA ARG A 232 -7.65 2.59 9.92
C ARG A 232 -7.85 3.82 9.03
N THR A 233 -7.56 5.02 9.54
CA THR A 233 -7.71 6.27 8.77
C THR A 233 -6.73 7.36 9.23
N SER A 234 -6.58 8.37 8.37
CA SER A 234 -5.74 9.55 8.56
C SER A 234 -6.29 10.72 7.74
N ALA A 235 -5.74 11.91 7.94
CA ALA A 235 -6.03 13.08 7.11
C ALA A 235 -5.74 12.87 5.62
N LEU A 236 -4.86 11.92 5.26
CA LEU A 236 -4.54 11.56 3.88
C LEU A 236 -5.62 10.67 3.23
N LYS A 237 -6.34 9.88 4.04
CA LYS A 237 -7.39 8.98 3.56
C LYS A 237 -8.73 9.69 3.44
N GLU A 238 -9.14 10.38 4.52
CA GLU A 238 -10.50 10.92 4.67
C GLU A 238 -10.55 12.39 5.13
N GLY A 239 -9.41 13.09 5.22
CA GLY A 239 -9.35 14.45 5.74
C GLY A 239 -8.77 15.49 4.78
N ALA A 240 -8.24 16.57 5.37
CA ALA A 240 -7.76 17.75 4.66
C ALA A 240 -6.57 17.50 3.70
N LEU A 241 -5.92 16.33 3.80
CA LEU A 241 -4.78 15.94 2.98
C LEU A 241 -5.13 14.86 1.96
N ARG A 242 -6.43 14.59 1.75
CA ARG A 242 -6.86 13.69 0.69
C ARG A 242 -6.36 14.17 -0.67
N GLY A 243 -5.76 13.26 -1.44
CA GLY A 243 -5.15 13.56 -2.74
C GLY A 243 -3.66 13.93 -2.68
N TRP A 244 -3.10 14.13 -1.49
CA TRP A 244 -1.64 14.21 -1.31
C TRP A 244 -1.01 12.83 -1.33
N VAL A 245 0.24 12.76 -1.79
CA VAL A 245 0.99 11.52 -1.96
C VAL A 245 2.14 11.48 -0.98
N VAL A 246 2.18 10.45 -0.13
CA VAL A 246 3.33 10.16 0.73
C VAL A 246 4.45 9.57 -0.12
N TYR A 247 5.50 10.35 -0.36
CA TYR A 247 6.65 9.90 -1.15
C TYR A 247 7.83 9.47 -0.28
N ARG A 248 7.86 9.85 1.00
CA ARG A 248 8.86 9.41 1.97
C ARG A 248 8.29 9.49 3.39
N ALA A 249 8.68 8.59 4.28
CA ALA A 249 8.29 8.64 5.69
C ALA A 249 9.43 8.12 6.57
N ALA A 250 9.44 8.54 7.83
CA ALA A 250 10.41 8.08 8.82
C ALA A 250 9.73 7.59 10.08
N TRP A 251 10.24 6.48 10.61
CA TRP A 251 9.83 5.94 11.90
C TRP A 251 11.00 5.99 12.89
N ARG A 252 10.74 6.52 14.09
CA ARG A 252 11.71 6.58 15.20
C ARG A 252 11.68 5.30 16.01
N LEU A 253 12.79 4.58 15.99
CA LEU A 253 12.91 3.26 16.59
C LEU A 253 13.89 3.26 17.76
N SER A 254 13.85 2.18 18.54
CA SER A 254 14.61 2.03 19.79
C SER A 254 15.65 0.93 19.65
N ARG A 255 16.81 1.09 20.31
CA ARG A 255 17.80 -0.01 20.47
C ARG A 255 17.40 -1.02 21.56
N ARG A 256 16.34 -0.72 22.31
CA ARG A 256 15.78 -1.56 23.38
C ARG A 256 14.35 -2.00 23.05
N PRO A 257 13.90 -3.16 23.56
CA PRO A 257 12.52 -3.61 23.39
C PRO A 257 11.52 -2.52 23.78
N THR A 258 10.47 -2.38 22.98
CA THR A 258 9.42 -1.40 23.23
C THR A 258 8.10 -2.06 23.52
N ALA A 259 7.39 -1.58 24.54
CA ALA A 259 6.00 -1.97 24.75
C ALA A 259 5.10 -1.50 23.60
N PRO A 260 4.05 -2.26 23.23
CA PRO A 260 3.05 -1.79 22.29
C PRO A 260 2.26 -0.62 22.87
N SER A 261 1.67 0.21 22.01
CA SER A 261 0.72 1.25 22.45
C SER A 261 -0.52 0.66 23.10
N ARG A 262 -0.91 -0.55 22.70
CA ARG A 262 -2.07 -1.26 23.21
C ARG A 262 -1.73 -2.72 23.51
N PRO A 263 -2.03 -3.25 24.71
CA PRO A 263 -1.79 -4.66 25.01
C PRO A 263 -2.55 -5.58 24.04
N TYR A 264 -1.90 -6.65 23.58
CA TYR A 264 -2.55 -7.66 22.74
C TYR A 264 -2.24 -9.08 23.23
N ALA A 265 -3.06 -9.55 24.19
CA ALA A 265 -2.82 -10.77 24.97
C ALA A 265 -2.43 -12.01 24.14
N ALA A 266 -2.98 -12.16 22.94
CA ALA A 266 -2.72 -13.31 22.09
C ALA A 266 -1.26 -13.43 21.59
N VAL A 267 -0.42 -12.40 21.74
CA VAL A 267 1.01 -12.46 21.38
C VAL A 267 1.97 -12.08 22.50
N GLU A 268 1.53 -11.38 23.54
CA GLU A 268 2.43 -10.83 24.58
C GLU A 268 3.34 -11.90 25.17
N ASP A 269 2.77 -13.02 25.65
CA ASP A 269 3.50 -14.03 26.42
C ASP A 269 4.65 -14.70 25.66
N ARG A 270 4.53 -14.79 24.34
CA ARG A 270 5.55 -15.42 23.49
C ARG A 270 6.48 -14.39 22.89
N MET A 271 6.00 -13.17 22.67
CA MET A 271 6.79 -12.10 22.10
C MET A 271 7.86 -11.61 23.08
N TRP A 272 7.56 -11.52 24.39
CA TRP A 272 8.57 -11.12 25.39
C TRP A 272 9.71 -12.13 25.55
N ARG A 273 9.51 -13.39 25.11
CA ARG A 273 10.54 -14.45 25.12
C ARG A 273 11.52 -14.35 23.96
N THR A 274 11.29 -13.46 22.99
CA THR A 274 12.21 -13.24 21.87
C THR A 274 13.38 -12.39 22.31
N SER A 275 14.60 -12.72 21.86
CA SER A 275 15.83 -12.03 22.29
C SER A 275 16.24 -10.90 21.33
N SER A 276 15.56 -10.74 20.19
CA SER A 276 15.89 -9.75 19.17
C SER A 276 14.66 -9.31 18.36
N PRO A 277 14.68 -8.11 17.73
CA PRO A 277 13.56 -7.64 16.91
C PRO A 277 13.37 -8.50 15.66
N VAL A 278 14.43 -9.15 15.16
CA VAL A 278 14.33 -10.14 14.07
C VAL A 278 13.48 -11.34 14.50
N GLN A 279 13.76 -11.92 15.66
CA GLN A 279 12.97 -13.05 16.17
C GLN A 279 11.53 -12.65 16.46
N ALA A 280 11.32 -11.45 17.00
CA ALA A 280 9.98 -10.90 17.22
C ALA A 280 9.20 -10.76 15.89
N ALA A 281 9.81 -10.17 14.86
CA ALA A 281 9.19 -10.02 13.54
C ALA A 281 8.89 -11.39 12.90
N GLN A 282 9.81 -12.36 13.00
CA GLN A 282 9.59 -13.73 12.52
C GLN A 282 8.44 -14.43 13.24
N PHE A 283 8.35 -14.29 14.57
CA PHE A 283 7.23 -14.80 15.35
C PHE A 283 5.90 -14.20 14.89
N ILE A 284 5.84 -12.88 14.69
CA ILE A 284 4.64 -12.20 14.20
C ILE A 284 4.26 -12.68 12.80
N ARG A 285 5.21 -12.80 11.87
CA ARG A 285 4.97 -13.38 10.53
C ARG A 285 4.39 -14.80 10.62
N LYS A 286 4.89 -15.63 11.55
CA LYS A 286 4.36 -16.97 11.80
C LYS A 286 2.93 -16.94 12.34
N VAL A 287 2.64 -16.10 13.34
CA VAL A 287 1.27 -15.93 13.86
C VAL A 287 0.31 -15.46 12.76
N ARG A 288 0.78 -14.61 11.84
CA ARG A 288 0.00 -14.14 10.69
C ARG A 288 -0.26 -15.26 9.68
N SER A 289 0.77 -16.01 9.28
CA SER A 289 0.62 -17.09 8.30
C SER A 289 -0.25 -18.25 8.81
N ASP A 290 -0.31 -18.43 10.13
CA ASP A 290 -1.21 -19.41 10.73
C ASP A 290 -2.69 -19.01 10.62
N LYS A 291 -3.00 -17.70 10.59
CA LYS A 291 -4.36 -17.15 10.67
C LYS A 291 -4.91 -16.59 9.36
N LEU A 292 -4.04 -16.08 8.47
CA LEU A 292 -4.42 -15.41 7.24
C LEU A 292 -4.28 -16.35 6.03
N PRO A 293 -4.98 -16.09 4.92
CA PRO A 293 -4.77 -16.83 3.68
C PRO A 293 -3.35 -16.64 3.16
N ASP A 294 -2.76 -17.72 2.66
CA ASP A 294 -1.52 -17.65 1.90
C ASP A 294 -1.79 -16.95 0.55
N LEU A 295 -1.15 -15.79 0.34
CA LEU A 295 -1.28 -14.99 -0.87
C LEU A 295 -0.71 -15.69 -2.11
N ALA A 296 0.10 -16.74 -1.98
CA ALA A 296 0.49 -17.57 -3.11
C ALA A 296 -0.71 -18.33 -3.69
N ARG A 297 -1.66 -18.73 -2.83
CA ARG A 297 -2.81 -19.57 -3.18
C ARG A 297 -4.12 -18.79 -3.31
N TRP A 298 -4.36 -17.83 -2.43
CA TRP A 298 -5.65 -17.14 -2.33
C TRP A 298 -5.52 -15.68 -2.72
N GLY A 299 -6.57 -15.17 -3.37
CA GLY A 299 -6.79 -13.73 -3.50
C GLY A 299 -7.46 -13.20 -2.23
N THR A 300 -6.91 -12.15 -1.62
CA THR A 300 -7.57 -11.44 -0.53
C THR A 300 -7.07 -10.00 -0.41
N ALA A 301 -7.91 -9.10 0.14
CA ALA A 301 -7.54 -7.74 0.52
C ALA A 301 -7.38 -7.61 2.06
N GLY A 302 -7.09 -8.72 2.75
CA GLY A 302 -7.01 -8.76 4.21
C GLY A 302 -8.39 -8.76 4.87
N SER A 303 -8.47 -8.19 6.08
CA SER A 303 -9.76 -8.03 6.76
C SER A 303 -10.66 -7.14 5.90
N PHE A 304 -11.79 -7.67 5.46
CA PHE A 304 -12.70 -6.94 4.60
C PHE A 304 -13.50 -5.88 5.38
N PHE A 305 -13.74 -6.14 6.67
CA PHE A 305 -14.48 -5.28 7.57
C PHE A 305 -13.60 -4.78 8.71
N GLN A 306 -13.93 -3.59 9.20
CA GLN A 306 -13.39 -3.06 10.43
C GLN A 306 -14.03 -3.72 11.66
N ASN A 307 -13.31 -3.71 12.78
CA ASN A 307 -13.93 -4.00 14.08
C ASN A 307 -14.78 -2.81 14.52
N PRO A 308 -16.10 -2.97 14.75
CA PRO A 308 -17.00 -1.87 15.06
C PRO A 308 -16.72 -1.30 16.45
N ALA A 309 -16.74 0.03 16.56
CA ALA A 309 -16.74 0.75 17.82
C ALA A 309 -18.19 1.08 18.21
N LEU A 310 -18.73 0.36 19.19
CA LEU A 310 -20.13 0.43 19.59
C LEU A 310 -20.32 1.29 20.85
N PRO A 311 -21.49 1.95 21.00
CA PRO A 311 -21.88 2.55 22.27
C PRO A 311 -21.80 1.55 23.42
N LYS A 312 -21.51 2.05 24.63
CA LYS A 312 -21.30 1.23 25.83
C LYS A 312 -22.47 0.29 26.09
N GLU A 313 -23.69 0.80 25.96
CA GLU A 313 -24.94 0.07 26.22
C GLU A 313 -25.06 -1.12 25.28
N LYS A 314 -24.75 -0.90 23.99
CA LYS A 314 -24.81 -1.96 22.98
C LYS A 314 -23.72 -3.00 23.17
N ALA A 315 -22.51 -2.58 23.54
CA ALA A 315 -21.44 -3.50 23.87
C ALA A 315 -21.78 -4.37 25.10
N GLN A 316 -22.38 -3.79 26.14
CA GLN A 316 -22.83 -4.52 27.33
C GLN A 316 -23.98 -5.48 27.03
N GLU A 317 -24.90 -5.11 26.14
CA GLU A 317 -25.94 -6.02 25.63
C GLU A 317 -25.30 -7.26 24.98
N LEU A 318 -24.33 -7.06 24.08
CA LEU A 318 -23.64 -8.16 23.42
C LEU A 318 -22.83 -9.02 24.40
N LEU A 319 -22.16 -8.42 25.38
CA LEU A 319 -21.39 -9.16 26.39
C LEU A 319 -22.27 -9.99 27.33
N ARG A 320 -23.51 -9.57 27.59
CA ARG A 320 -24.49 -10.39 28.32
C ARG A 320 -24.92 -11.62 27.52
N GLN A 321 -25.07 -11.47 26.20
CA GLN A 321 -25.41 -12.59 25.30
C GLN A 321 -24.21 -13.48 25.00
N PHE A 322 -23.01 -12.90 24.93
CA PHE A 322 -21.76 -13.54 24.55
C PHE A 322 -20.64 -13.17 25.54
N PRO A 323 -20.57 -13.81 26.71
CA PRO A 323 -19.60 -13.46 27.76
C PRO A 323 -18.13 -13.56 27.31
N ASP A 324 -17.83 -14.44 26.36
CA ASP A 324 -16.47 -14.66 25.82
C ASP A 324 -16.12 -13.71 24.65
N LEU A 325 -17.00 -12.77 24.28
CA LEU A 325 -16.80 -11.86 23.16
C LEU A 325 -15.61 -10.92 23.43
N PRO A 326 -14.52 -10.97 22.64
CA PRO A 326 -13.39 -10.08 22.85
C PRO A 326 -13.76 -8.64 22.53
N PHE A 327 -13.37 -7.72 23.43
CA PHE A 327 -13.57 -6.29 23.24
C PHE A 327 -12.37 -5.48 23.74
N THR A 328 -12.30 -4.23 23.28
CA THR A 328 -11.32 -3.24 23.75
C THR A 328 -12.08 -1.96 24.12
N PRO A 329 -12.06 -1.52 25.38
CA PRO A 329 -12.58 -0.21 25.78
C PRO A 329 -11.88 0.92 25.01
N LEU A 330 -12.64 1.96 24.66
CA LEU A 330 -12.14 3.19 24.04
C LEU A 330 -12.27 4.36 25.02
N GLU A 331 -11.43 5.39 24.85
CA GLU A 331 -11.37 6.55 25.74
C GLU A 331 -12.68 7.36 25.75
N ASP A 332 -13.42 7.35 24.64
CA ASP A 332 -14.71 8.03 24.49
C ASP A 332 -15.90 7.23 25.09
N GLY A 333 -15.62 6.18 25.86
CA GLY A 333 -16.61 5.33 26.51
C GLY A 333 -17.23 4.27 25.62
N ARG A 334 -16.93 4.24 24.31
CA ARG A 334 -17.32 3.15 23.41
C ARG A 334 -16.49 1.90 23.68
N ALA A 335 -16.91 0.78 23.11
CA ALA A 335 -16.13 -0.46 23.08
C ALA A 335 -15.99 -0.99 21.66
N ARG A 336 -14.76 -1.35 21.28
CA ARG A 336 -14.47 -1.97 20.01
C ARG A 336 -14.60 -3.49 20.14
N ILE A 337 -15.48 -4.08 19.34
CA ILE A 337 -15.80 -5.51 19.39
C ILE A 337 -15.04 -6.27 18.30
N ALA A 338 -14.56 -7.48 18.63
CA ALA A 338 -13.96 -8.37 17.64
C ALA A 338 -15.04 -8.97 16.71
N LEU A 339 -15.27 -8.34 15.56
CA LEU A 339 -16.31 -8.77 14.60
C LEU A 339 -16.08 -10.20 14.10
N ALA A 340 -14.83 -10.60 13.88
CA ALA A 340 -14.49 -11.99 13.51
C ALA A 340 -15.10 -13.03 14.45
N TRP A 341 -15.14 -12.74 15.75
CA TRP A 341 -15.70 -13.65 16.74
C TRP A 341 -17.21 -13.77 16.55
N LEU A 342 -17.91 -12.66 16.31
CA LEU A 342 -19.37 -12.69 16.04
C LEU A 342 -19.68 -13.43 14.74
N LEU A 343 -18.91 -13.20 13.68
CA LEU A 343 -19.09 -13.93 12.41
C LEU A 343 -18.88 -15.44 12.58
N ASP A 344 -17.93 -15.84 13.42
CA ASP A 344 -17.65 -17.24 13.72
C ASP A 344 -18.67 -17.86 14.67
N LYS A 345 -18.75 -17.37 15.92
CA LYS A 345 -19.42 -18.02 17.04
C LYS A 345 -20.91 -17.75 17.11
N ALA A 346 -21.34 -16.56 16.70
CA ALA A 346 -22.74 -16.15 16.79
C ALA A 346 -23.49 -16.33 15.48
N LEU A 347 -22.84 -16.14 14.32
CA LEU A 347 -23.47 -16.32 13.00
C LEU A 347 -23.06 -17.61 12.26
N ASN A 348 -22.09 -18.38 12.78
CA ASN A 348 -21.60 -19.62 12.18
C ASN A 348 -21.20 -19.47 10.69
N LEU A 349 -20.55 -18.36 10.34
CA LEU A 349 -20.17 -18.03 8.96
C LEU A 349 -18.74 -18.47 8.60
N ARG A 350 -18.08 -19.23 9.47
CA ARG A 350 -16.75 -19.77 9.18
C ARG A 350 -16.78 -20.58 7.88
N GLY A 351 -15.98 -20.19 6.89
CA GLY A 351 -15.92 -20.90 5.61
C GLY A 351 -17.11 -20.66 4.69
N TYR A 352 -18.10 -19.85 5.10
CA TYR A 352 -19.31 -19.54 4.34
C TYR A 352 -18.95 -19.00 2.96
N ARG A 353 -19.67 -19.49 1.94
CA ARG A 353 -19.41 -19.20 0.53
C ARG A 353 -20.64 -18.60 -0.11
N LEU A 354 -20.41 -17.65 -1.02
CA LEU A 354 -21.43 -17.11 -1.90
C LEU A 354 -20.77 -16.74 -3.23
N GLY A 355 -21.17 -17.42 -4.31
CA GLY A 355 -20.44 -17.39 -5.57
C GLY A 355 -18.99 -17.90 -5.41
N GLY A 356 -18.06 -17.29 -6.13
CA GLY A 356 -16.62 -17.55 -6.05
C GLY A 356 -15.91 -16.91 -4.85
N ALA A 357 -16.64 -16.27 -3.92
CA ALA A 357 -16.07 -15.65 -2.72
C ALA A 357 -16.42 -16.43 -1.45
N ARG A 358 -15.54 -16.36 -0.45
CA ARG A 358 -15.78 -16.99 0.85
C ARG A 358 -15.15 -16.28 2.03
N LEU A 359 -15.73 -16.47 3.21
CA LEU A 359 -15.09 -16.10 4.47
C LEU A 359 -14.02 -17.13 4.81
N TYR A 360 -12.80 -16.67 5.09
CA TYR A 360 -11.68 -17.56 5.38
C TYR A 360 -11.87 -18.29 6.72
N GLU A 361 -11.66 -19.60 6.74
CA GLU A 361 -12.01 -20.46 7.86
C GLU A 361 -11.25 -20.13 9.15
N LYS A 362 -10.03 -19.62 9.03
CA LYS A 362 -9.21 -19.28 10.20
C LYS A 362 -9.39 -17.82 10.65
N GLN A 363 -10.00 -16.99 9.81
CA GLN A 363 -10.24 -15.59 10.07
C GLN A 363 -11.43 -15.08 9.24
N PRO A 364 -12.68 -15.18 9.74
CA PRO A 364 -13.88 -14.87 8.96
C PRO A 364 -14.09 -13.38 8.68
N LEU A 365 -13.25 -12.50 9.23
CA LEU A 365 -13.13 -11.11 8.76
C LEU A 365 -12.56 -11.00 7.34
N VAL A 366 -11.83 -12.02 6.89
CA VAL A 366 -11.13 -12.02 5.61
C VAL A 366 -12.00 -12.67 4.55
N ILE A 367 -12.24 -11.97 3.45
CA ILE A 367 -12.78 -12.57 2.23
C ILE A 367 -11.61 -13.13 1.42
N ALA A 368 -11.70 -14.41 1.09
CA ALA A 368 -10.78 -15.13 0.22
C ALA A 368 -11.48 -15.53 -1.08
N VAL A 369 -10.73 -15.53 -2.18
CA VAL A 369 -11.21 -15.90 -3.52
C VAL A 369 -10.19 -16.76 -4.23
N GLU A 370 -10.64 -17.52 -5.23
CA GLU A 370 -9.75 -18.12 -6.21
C GLU A 370 -9.23 -17.01 -7.16
N PRO A 371 -7.92 -16.73 -7.20
CA PRO A 371 -7.37 -15.68 -8.05
C PRO A 371 -7.84 -15.77 -9.50
N TYR A 372 -8.22 -14.64 -10.08
CA TYR A 372 -8.61 -14.51 -11.50
C TYR A 372 -9.88 -15.27 -11.93
N ALA A 373 -10.44 -16.14 -11.10
CA ALA A 373 -11.68 -16.87 -11.39
C ALA A 373 -12.92 -16.16 -10.83
N THR A 374 -12.78 -15.42 -9.73
CA THR A 374 -13.90 -14.75 -9.05
C THR A 374 -14.10 -13.32 -9.57
N ARG A 375 -15.36 -12.92 -9.74
CA ARG A 375 -15.72 -11.55 -10.12
C ARG A 375 -15.81 -10.62 -8.92
N ALA A 376 -15.56 -9.34 -9.13
CA ALA A 376 -15.69 -8.30 -8.11
C ALA A 376 -17.11 -8.23 -7.56
N GLY A 377 -18.11 -8.43 -8.42
CA GLY A 377 -19.52 -8.52 -8.01
C GLY A 377 -19.80 -9.61 -6.97
N GLU A 378 -19.12 -10.76 -7.05
CA GLU A 378 -19.31 -11.87 -6.10
C GLU A 378 -18.71 -11.56 -4.73
N VAL A 379 -17.55 -10.89 -4.72
CA VAL A 379 -16.94 -10.36 -3.49
C VAL A 379 -17.88 -9.37 -2.81
N ARG A 380 -18.46 -8.43 -3.58
CA ARG A 380 -19.44 -7.45 -3.06
C ARG A 380 -20.70 -8.12 -2.54
N LEU A 381 -21.19 -9.14 -3.25
CA LEU A 381 -22.38 -9.89 -2.86
C LEU A 381 -22.18 -10.59 -1.50
N LEU A 382 -21.07 -11.31 -1.33
CA LEU A 382 -20.72 -11.93 -0.04
C LEU A 382 -20.57 -10.88 1.07
N ALA A 383 -19.88 -9.79 0.80
CA ALA A 383 -19.71 -8.73 1.79
C ALA A 383 -21.07 -8.15 2.22
N ARG A 384 -21.99 -7.91 1.28
CA ARG A 384 -23.34 -7.41 1.55
C ARG A 384 -24.15 -8.40 2.38
N GLU A 385 -24.07 -9.69 2.05
CA GLU A 385 -24.73 -10.75 2.81
C GLU A 385 -24.28 -10.75 4.28
N VAL A 386 -22.97 -10.64 4.53
CA VAL A 386 -22.43 -10.53 5.89
C VAL A 386 -22.96 -9.29 6.61
N ALA A 387 -22.96 -8.13 5.94
CA ALA A 387 -23.45 -6.90 6.55
C ALA A 387 -24.93 -6.96 6.91
N VAL A 388 -25.75 -7.56 6.04
CA VAL A 388 -27.19 -7.79 6.29
C VAL A 388 -27.39 -8.71 7.48
N ARG A 389 -26.67 -9.84 7.56
CA ARG A 389 -26.76 -10.78 8.69
C ARG A 389 -26.33 -10.15 10.02
N VAL A 390 -25.25 -9.39 10.02
CA VAL A 390 -24.78 -8.67 11.21
C VAL A 390 -25.80 -7.64 11.68
N ARG A 391 -26.38 -6.86 10.74
CA ARG A 391 -27.44 -5.91 11.07
C ARG A 391 -28.69 -6.61 11.60
N ALA A 392 -29.12 -7.69 10.98
CA ALA A 392 -30.32 -8.42 11.38
C ALA A 392 -30.16 -9.05 12.77
N GLN A 393 -29.00 -9.67 13.06
CA GLN A 393 -28.77 -10.36 14.33
C GLN A 393 -28.42 -9.41 15.47
N PHE A 394 -27.60 -8.39 15.21
CA PHE A 394 -27.01 -7.56 16.27
C PHE A 394 -27.47 -6.10 16.23
N GLY A 395 -28.21 -5.66 15.21
CA GLY A 395 -28.77 -4.31 15.16
C GLY A 395 -27.78 -3.18 14.90
N PHE A 396 -26.56 -3.47 14.44
CA PHE A 396 -25.58 -2.45 14.04
C PHE A 396 -25.03 -2.70 12.63
N LEU A 397 -24.53 -1.65 11.98
CA LEU A 397 -23.91 -1.72 10.66
C LEU A 397 -22.41 -2.01 10.79
N VAL A 398 -21.89 -2.78 9.86
CA VAL A 398 -20.44 -2.99 9.70
C VAL A 398 -19.92 -2.16 8.55
N GLU A 399 -18.71 -1.64 8.74
CA GLU A 399 -18.02 -0.82 7.77
C GLU A 399 -16.90 -1.61 7.10
N PRO A 400 -16.82 -1.61 5.77
CA PRO A 400 -15.67 -2.18 5.08
C PRO A 400 -14.38 -1.42 5.37
N GLU A 401 -13.28 -2.15 5.54
CA GLU A 401 -11.93 -1.62 5.58
C GLU A 401 -11.36 -1.46 4.16
N VAL A 402 -11.74 -2.39 3.26
CA VAL A 402 -11.34 -2.44 1.86
C VAL A 402 -11.95 -1.28 1.07
N GLU A 403 -11.11 -0.60 0.29
CA GLU A 403 -11.54 0.47 -0.61
C GLU A 403 -11.91 -0.08 -1.98
N VAL A 404 -12.99 0.44 -2.57
CA VAL A 404 -13.39 0.16 -3.94
C VAL A 404 -12.86 1.24 -4.84
N LEU A 405 -12.27 0.83 -5.97
CA LEU A 405 -11.82 1.77 -6.99
C LEU A 405 -13.01 2.16 -7.90
N LEU A 406 -13.68 3.28 -7.57
CA LEU A 406 -14.81 3.81 -8.34
C LEU A 406 -14.34 4.82 -9.40
N PRO A 407 -15.19 5.22 -10.37
CA PRO A 407 -14.85 6.28 -11.33
C PRO A 407 -14.40 7.60 -10.68
N SER A 408 -14.94 7.93 -9.51
CA SER A 408 -14.56 9.11 -8.73
C SER A 408 -13.23 8.96 -7.97
N GLY A 409 -12.64 7.76 -7.95
CA GLY A 409 -11.45 7.38 -7.22
C GLY A 409 -11.74 6.35 -6.12
N PHE A 410 -10.83 6.21 -5.15
CA PHE A 410 -11.05 5.33 -4.01
C PHE A 410 -12.19 5.84 -3.13
N ALA A 411 -13.06 4.92 -2.76
CA ALA A 411 -14.10 5.11 -1.75
C ALA A 411 -14.19 3.86 -0.88
N ARG A 412 -14.72 3.99 0.34
CA ARG A 412 -15.10 2.80 1.11
C ARG A 412 -16.13 2.00 0.32
N CYS A 413 -16.09 0.67 0.43
CA CYS A 413 -17.16 -0.16 -0.11
C CYS A 413 -18.46 0.19 0.62
N VAL A 414 -19.42 0.80 -0.07
CA VAL A 414 -20.75 1.11 0.49
C VAL A 414 -21.75 0.09 -0.04
N TRP A 415 -22.68 -0.33 0.82
CA TRP A 415 -23.71 -1.32 0.56
C TRP A 415 -24.81 -0.81 -0.39
N CYS A 416 -24.45 -0.39 -1.61
CA CYS A 416 -25.41 -0.04 -2.66
C CYS A 416 -25.68 -1.27 -3.55
#